data_AF-A0A6A6M320-F1
#
_entry.id   AF-A0A6A6M320-F1
#
_cell.length_a   1.000
_cell.length_b   1.000
_cell.length_c   1.000
_cell.angle_alpha   90.00
_cell.angle_beta   90.00
_cell.angle_gamma   90.00
#
_symmetry.space_group_name_H-M   'P 1'
#
loop_
_entity.id
_entity.type
_entity.pdbx_description
1 polymer ?
#
loop_
_entity_poly.entity_id
_entity_poly.type
_entity_poly.pdbx_seq_one_letter_code
_entity_poly.pdbx_strand_id
1 'polypeptide(L)'
;MNRKYNSMSGNKLKMGVLFVASIILLFHSPSINSTAFELEIAANGEIPFSYIEATGRGPSKWGELDPKWRACGDGRLQSPIDIVDVNVHVFPKLGELQRDYKPANATIMSRGRDIIV
;
A
#
# COMPACT_ATOMS: atom_id res chain seq x y z
N MET A 1 36.22 -15.69 -63.74
CA MET A 1 35.78 -16.54 -62.61
C MET A 1 36.95 -16.61 -61.63
N ASN A 2 36.90 -16.33 -60.33
CA ASN A 2 35.81 -16.08 -59.38
C ASN A 2 36.31 -15.17 -58.25
N ARG A 3 35.40 -14.31 -57.80
CA ARG A 3 35.53 -13.32 -56.71
C ARG A 3 35.70 -14.08 -55.37
N LYS A 4 36.86 -13.98 -54.71
CA LYS A 4 37.00 -14.42 -53.30
C LYS A 4 36.39 -13.35 -52.40
N TYR A 5 35.08 -13.44 -52.16
CA TYR A 5 34.45 -12.85 -50.99
C TYR A 5 34.78 -13.75 -49.80
N ASN A 6 35.78 -13.38 -49.02
CA ASN A 6 35.99 -13.94 -47.69
C ASN A 6 36.31 -12.80 -46.73
N SER A 7 35.76 -12.92 -45.52
CA SER A 7 35.92 -12.01 -44.38
C SER A 7 34.88 -10.90 -44.28
N MET A 8 33.67 -11.25 -43.82
CA MET A 8 32.81 -10.31 -43.10
C MET A 8 31.73 -11.01 -42.22
N SER A 9 31.94 -12.27 -41.83
CA SER A 9 30.94 -13.07 -41.13
C SER A 9 31.08 -13.03 -39.60
N GLY A 10 32.28 -12.81 -39.05
CA GLY A 10 32.51 -12.84 -37.60
C GLY A 10 32.01 -11.60 -36.85
N ASN A 11 32.07 -10.43 -37.47
CA ASN A 11 31.76 -9.16 -36.80
C ASN A 11 30.26 -8.87 -36.74
N LYS A 12 29.49 -9.34 -37.74
CA LYS A 12 28.03 -9.17 -37.75
C LYS A 12 27.33 -10.02 -36.70
N LEU A 13 27.83 -11.23 -36.46
CA LEU A 13 27.30 -12.12 -35.42
C LEU A 13 27.62 -11.58 -34.02
N LYS A 14 28.86 -11.09 -33.78
CA LYS A 14 29.24 -10.46 -32.51
C LYS A 14 28.47 -9.17 -32.23
N MET A 15 28.29 -8.33 -33.25
CA MET A 15 27.51 -7.08 -33.13
C MET A 15 26.02 -7.37 -32.86
N GLY A 16 25.45 -8.38 -33.51
CA GLY A 16 24.06 -8.82 -33.26
C GLY A 16 23.86 -9.35 -31.85
N VAL A 17 24.81 -10.16 -31.34
CA VAL A 17 24.76 -10.67 -29.95
C VAL A 17 24.88 -9.54 -28.93
N LEU A 18 25.75 -8.56 -29.16
CA LEU A 18 25.89 -7.37 -28.29
C LEU A 18 24.61 -6.52 -28.29
N PHE A 19 23.97 -6.35 -29.45
CA PHE A 19 22.73 -5.58 -29.57
C PHE A 19 21.55 -6.25 -28.85
N VAL A 20 21.43 -7.58 -28.95
CA VAL A 20 20.41 -8.36 -28.24
C VAL A 20 20.67 -8.34 -26.72
N ALA A 21 21.93 -8.44 -26.29
CA ALA A 21 22.30 -8.33 -24.87
C ALA A 21 21.97 -6.94 -24.29
N SER A 22 22.21 -5.86 -25.04
CA SER A 22 21.83 -4.51 -24.63
C SER A 22 20.31 -4.31 -24.53
N ILE A 23 19.53 -4.92 -25.42
CA ILE A 23 18.06 -4.88 -25.37
C ILE A 23 17.55 -5.64 -24.13
N ILE A 24 18.12 -6.81 -23.81
CA ILE A 24 17.76 -7.59 -22.61
C ILE A 24 18.06 -6.79 -21.33
N LEU A 25 19.19 -6.08 -21.28
CA LEU A 25 19.54 -5.24 -20.12
C LEU A 25 18.59 -4.03 -19.95
N LEU A 26 18.07 -3.46 -21.03
CA LEU A 26 17.10 -2.37 -20.98
C LEU A 26 15.72 -2.85 -20.46
N PHE A 27 15.30 -4.07 -20.80
CA PHE A 27 14.08 -4.70 -20.28
C PHE A 27 14.22 -5.30 -18.87
N HIS A 28 15.43 -5.38 -18.33
CA HIS A 28 15.71 -5.73 -16.92
C HIS A 28 15.91 -4.52 -16.03
N SER A 29 15.59 -3.31 -16.51
CA SER A 29 15.51 -2.14 -15.64
C SER A 29 14.49 -2.48 -14.55
N PRO A 30 14.89 -2.62 -13.26
CA PRO A 30 13.90 -2.75 -12.22
C PRO A 30 13.12 -1.44 -12.30
N SER A 31 11.86 -1.53 -12.72
CA SER A 31 10.91 -0.46 -12.51
C SER A 31 11.13 -0.01 -11.07
N ILE A 32 11.44 1.28 -10.87
CA ILE A 32 11.45 1.88 -9.54
C ILE A 32 9.99 1.84 -9.10
N ASN A 33 9.54 0.66 -8.68
CA ASN A 33 8.39 0.49 -7.83
C ASN A 33 8.76 1.27 -6.58
N SER A 34 7.84 2.08 -6.07
CA SER A 34 8.00 2.94 -4.90
C SER A 34 8.22 2.15 -3.58
N THR A 35 9.17 1.22 -3.56
CA THR A 35 9.50 0.30 -2.48
C THR A 35 10.18 0.98 -1.29
N ALA A 36 10.60 2.24 -1.43
CA ALA A 36 11.24 2.98 -0.34
C ALA A 36 10.29 3.19 0.85
N PHE A 37 8.96 3.23 0.65
CA PHE A 37 7.98 3.31 1.75
C PHE A 37 7.64 1.92 2.35
N GLU A 38 7.81 0.86 1.57
CA GLU A 38 7.59 -0.53 2.00
C GLU A 38 8.75 -1.06 2.87
N LEU A 39 9.96 -0.50 2.71
CA LEU A 39 11.21 -1.01 3.27
C LEU A 39 11.42 -0.74 4.76
N GLU A 40 10.81 0.29 5.36
CA GLU A 40 10.90 0.50 6.83
C GLU A 40 10.02 -0.47 7.63
N ILE A 41 8.99 -1.03 7.01
CA ILE A 41 8.00 -1.90 7.67
C ILE A 41 8.49 -3.35 7.77
N ALA A 42 9.28 -3.81 6.80
CA ALA A 42 9.78 -5.19 6.76
C ALA A 42 10.80 -5.53 7.86
N ALA A 43 11.42 -4.52 8.49
CA ALA A 43 12.47 -4.73 9.48
C ALA A 43 11.98 -5.27 10.85
N ASN A 44 10.66 -5.27 11.13
CA ASN A 44 10.14 -5.67 12.44
C ASN A 44 8.89 -6.58 12.43
N GLY A 45 8.54 -7.18 11.27
CA GLY A 45 7.43 -8.12 11.13
C GLY A 45 6.13 -7.47 10.65
N GLU A 46 5.63 -8.00 9.53
CA GLU A 46 4.38 -7.74 8.78
C GLU A 46 3.46 -6.58 9.25
N ILE A 47 3.00 -5.74 8.30
CA ILE A 47 1.84 -4.87 8.54
C ILE A 47 0.67 -5.77 8.96
N PRO A 48 0.16 -5.65 10.19
CA PRO A 48 -0.76 -6.66 10.72
C PRO A 48 -2.15 -6.54 10.07
N PHE A 49 -2.45 -5.42 9.39
CA PHE A 49 -3.66 -5.21 8.58
C PHE A 49 -3.43 -4.16 7.48
N SER A 50 -4.29 -4.13 6.45
CA SER A 50 -4.26 -3.14 5.37
C SER A 50 -5.62 -2.50 5.18
N TYR A 51 -5.67 -1.31 4.58
CA TYR A 51 -6.90 -0.71 4.07
C TYR A 51 -7.22 -1.13 2.63
N ILE A 52 -6.28 -1.80 1.95
CA ILE A 52 -6.42 -2.21 0.55
C ILE A 52 -6.88 -3.67 0.51
N GLU A 53 -8.08 -3.91 -0.02
CA GLU A 53 -8.68 -5.25 -0.09
C GLU A 53 -7.84 -6.26 -0.90
N ALA A 54 -7.20 -5.80 -1.98
CA ALA A 54 -6.38 -6.65 -2.85
C ALA A 54 -5.20 -7.33 -2.14
N THR A 55 -4.83 -6.86 -0.95
CA THR A 55 -3.75 -7.47 -0.14
C THR A 55 -4.19 -8.75 0.58
N GLY A 56 -5.49 -9.07 0.61
CA GLY A 56 -6.04 -10.15 1.43
C GLY A 56 -6.05 -9.83 2.94
N ARG A 57 -5.58 -8.64 3.33
CA ARG A 57 -5.54 -8.12 4.71
C ARG A 57 -6.40 -6.86 4.86
N GLY A 58 -7.32 -6.64 3.93
CA GLY A 58 -8.22 -5.49 3.90
C GLY A 58 -9.28 -5.51 5.00
N PRO A 59 -10.04 -4.41 5.15
CA PRO A 59 -11.08 -4.28 6.17
C PRO A 59 -12.08 -5.42 6.20
N SER A 60 -12.46 -5.97 5.03
CA SER A 60 -13.37 -7.13 4.94
C SER A 60 -12.85 -8.39 5.66
N LYS A 61 -11.56 -8.45 5.98
CA LYS A 61 -10.87 -9.61 6.55
C LYS A 61 -10.23 -9.38 7.92
N TRP A 62 -10.29 -8.18 8.49
CA TRP A 62 -9.60 -7.87 9.75
C TRP A 62 -9.96 -8.80 10.91
N GLY A 63 -11.23 -9.23 11.01
CA GLY A 63 -11.66 -10.17 12.05
C GLY A 63 -11.09 -11.59 11.93
N GLU A 64 -10.53 -11.95 10.77
CA GLU A 64 -9.90 -13.25 10.50
C GLU A 64 -8.37 -13.22 10.72
N LEU A 65 -7.76 -12.04 10.82
CA LEU A 65 -6.29 -11.88 10.89
C LEU A 65 -5.71 -12.22 12.27
N ASP A 66 -6.45 -11.91 13.34
CA ASP A 66 -6.07 -12.20 14.73
C ASP A 66 -7.32 -12.53 15.55
N PRO A 67 -7.36 -13.61 16.36
CA PRO A 67 -8.48 -13.92 17.24
C PRO A 67 -8.91 -12.75 18.16
N LYS A 68 -7.99 -11.86 18.54
CA LYS A 68 -8.28 -10.66 19.33
C LYS A 68 -9.07 -9.61 18.56
N TRP A 69 -9.11 -9.69 17.24
CA TRP A 69 -9.78 -8.74 16.35
C TRP A 69 -11.12 -9.24 15.82
N ARG A 70 -11.61 -10.39 16.31
CA ARG A 70 -12.84 -11.03 15.84
C ARG A 70 -14.03 -10.06 15.71
N ALA A 71 -14.14 -9.11 16.65
CA ALA A 71 -15.17 -8.07 16.66
C ALA A 71 -15.22 -7.22 15.39
N CYS A 72 -14.12 -7.07 14.65
CA CYS A 72 -14.09 -6.38 13.35
C CYS A 72 -14.87 -7.13 12.27
N GLY A 73 -15.08 -8.44 12.41
CA GLY A 73 -15.84 -9.27 11.48
C GLY A 73 -17.23 -9.66 11.99
N ASP A 74 -17.38 -10.02 13.27
CA ASP A 74 -18.65 -10.50 13.85
C ASP A 74 -19.38 -9.49 14.76
N GLY A 75 -18.77 -8.32 15.01
CA GLY A 75 -19.35 -7.26 15.82
C GLY A 75 -20.58 -6.64 15.13
N ARG A 76 -21.66 -6.46 15.89
CA ARG A 76 -22.92 -5.88 15.37
C ARG A 76 -23.10 -4.38 15.63
N LEU A 77 -22.18 -3.79 16.38
CA LEU A 77 -22.14 -2.37 16.75
C LEU A 77 -20.78 -1.79 16.35
N GLN A 78 -20.44 -1.92 15.07
CA GLN A 78 -19.19 -1.40 14.50
C GLN A 78 -19.39 -0.01 13.91
N SER A 79 -18.28 0.72 13.79
CA SER A 79 -18.19 2.03 13.13
C SER A 79 -17.25 1.95 11.92
N PRO A 80 -17.36 2.86 10.93
CA PRO A 80 -18.36 3.91 10.82
C PRO A 80 -19.75 3.37 10.46
N ILE A 81 -20.78 4.19 10.68
CA ILE A 81 -22.15 3.93 10.22
C ILE A 81 -22.60 5.07 9.31
N ASP A 82 -23.57 4.78 8.45
CA ASP A 82 -24.27 5.81 7.68
C ASP A 82 -25.22 6.60 8.59
N ILE A 83 -25.08 7.93 8.59
CA ILE A 83 -25.92 8.84 9.38
C ILE A 83 -26.80 9.60 8.39
N VAL A 84 -28.05 9.15 8.27
CA VAL A 84 -29.05 9.74 7.38
C VAL A 84 -30.21 10.33 8.19
N ASP A 85 -30.62 11.55 7.86
CA ASP A 85 -31.60 12.33 8.62
C ASP A 85 -32.91 11.56 8.90
N VAL A 86 -33.35 10.73 7.95
CA VAL A 86 -34.57 9.92 8.06
C VAL A 86 -34.54 8.92 9.22
N ASN A 87 -33.36 8.48 9.66
CA ASN A 87 -33.18 7.46 10.70
C ASN A 87 -32.70 8.05 12.03
N VAL A 88 -32.53 9.36 12.13
CA VAL A 88 -32.07 10.03 13.35
C VAL A 88 -33.25 10.29 14.30
N HIS A 89 -33.06 9.93 15.57
CA HIS A 89 -33.97 10.31 16.63
C HIS A 89 -33.40 11.53 17.35
N VAL A 90 -34.11 12.66 17.29
CA VAL A 90 -33.69 13.90 17.96
C VAL A 90 -34.10 13.86 19.43
N PHE A 91 -33.13 14.07 20.32
CA PHE A 91 -33.34 14.12 21.76
C PHE A 91 -32.96 15.50 22.31
N PRO A 92 -33.89 16.49 22.32
CA PRO A 92 -33.58 17.87 22.74
C PRO A 92 -33.06 17.96 24.19
N LYS A 93 -33.42 16.98 25.03
CA LYS A 93 -32.96 16.89 26.43
C LYS A 93 -31.46 16.64 26.58
N LEU A 94 -30.76 16.21 25.52
CA LEU A 94 -29.31 16.07 25.55
C LEU A 94 -28.60 17.42 25.69
N GLY A 95 -29.25 18.52 25.29
CA GLY A 95 -28.69 19.87 25.35
C GLY A 95 -27.46 20.04 24.46
N GLU A 96 -26.71 21.12 24.71
CA GLU A 96 -25.46 21.38 24.01
C GLU A 96 -24.30 20.56 24.60
N LEU A 97 -23.42 20.05 23.73
CA LEU A 97 -22.19 19.37 24.15
C LEU A 97 -21.28 20.34 24.91
N GLN A 98 -21.18 20.15 26.22
CA GLN A 98 -20.30 20.93 27.10
C GLN A 98 -18.85 20.50 26.87
N ARG A 99 -17.96 21.47 26.62
CA ARG A 99 -16.53 21.23 26.37
C ARG A 99 -15.72 22.23 27.18
N ASP A 100 -14.68 21.76 27.87
CA ASP A 100 -13.72 22.62 28.59
C ASP A 100 -12.28 22.23 28.24
N TYR A 101 -11.99 22.10 26.94
CA TYR A 101 -10.64 21.82 26.47
C TYR A 101 -9.72 23.01 26.74
N LYS A 102 -8.53 22.76 27.29
CA LYS A 102 -7.49 23.76 27.50
C LYS A 102 -6.29 23.48 26.58
N PRO A 103 -5.55 24.51 26.15
CA PRO A 103 -4.31 24.32 25.43
C PRO A 103 -3.31 23.48 26.23
N ALA A 104 -2.60 22.59 25.55
CA ALA A 104 -1.52 21.79 26.11
C ALA A 104 -0.44 21.59 25.04
N ASN A 105 0.79 21.33 25.46
CA ASN A 105 1.85 20.92 24.54
C ASN A 105 1.48 19.57 23.93
N ALA A 106 1.54 19.47 22.60
CA ALA A 106 1.19 18.26 21.86
C ALA A 106 2.33 17.86 20.90
N THR A 107 2.37 16.58 20.53
CA THR A 107 3.35 16.06 19.56
C THR A 107 2.59 15.37 18.44
N ILE A 108 2.75 15.89 17.23
CA ILE A 108 2.17 15.27 16.05
C ILE A 108 2.99 14.03 15.69
N MET A 109 2.33 12.88 15.55
CA MET A 109 2.98 11.61 15.18
C MET A 109 2.29 10.96 13.99
N SER A 110 3.07 10.62 12.97
CA SER A 110 2.65 9.76 11.86
C SER A 110 2.94 8.30 12.19
N ARG A 111 1.94 7.43 12.07
CA ARG A 111 2.06 5.98 12.34
C ARG A 111 2.00 5.13 11.08
N GLY A 112 2.19 5.74 9.91
CA GLY A 112 2.10 5.09 8.59
C GLY A 112 0.68 4.84 8.08
N ARG A 113 -0.32 4.76 8.96
CA ARG A 113 -1.74 4.56 8.63
C ARG A 113 -2.65 5.72 9.04
N ASP A 114 -2.18 6.55 9.96
CA ASP A 114 -2.86 7.76 10.42
C ASP A 114 -1.86 8.75 11.02
N ILE A 115 -2.33 9.97 11.25
CA ILE A 115 -1.62 11.05 11.91
C ILE A 115 -2.42 11.40 13.17
N ILE A 116 -1.75 11.44 14.31
CA ILE A 116 -2.35 11.77 15.60
C ILE A 116 -1.67 12.98 16.24
N VAL A 117 -2.37 13.62 17.18
CA VAL A 117 -1.93 14.80 17.95
C VAL A 117 -1.83 14.46 19.42
#